data_AF-A0A496ZXJ1-F1
#
_entry.id   AF-A0A496ZXJ1-F1
#
_cell.length_a   1.000
_cell.length_b   1.000
_cell.length_c   1.000
_cell.angle_alpha   90.00
_cell.angle_beta   90.00
_cell.angle_gamma   90.00
#
_symmetry.space_group_name_H-M   'P 1'
#
loop_
_entity.id
_entity.type
_entity.pdbx_description
1 polymer ?
#
loop_
_entity_poly.entity_id
_entity_poly.type
_entity_poly.pdbx_seq_one_letter_code
_entity_poly.pdbx_strand_id
1 'polypeptide(L)'
;MYKIRNIIIPINKQIDLFKALSYKLNIPLDSIEDLEILRNSLDARTKNHLKYNLTLKANICIELKLDNDVQIYKEPQPHLETKHKISDPHPFIIGAGPAGLFAALSLAEKGFQPYIFDRGDCLEDRTK
;
A
#
# COMPACT_ATOMS: atom_id res chain seq x y z
N MET A 1 7.37 9.94 -12.43
CA MET A 1 6.26 8.99 -12.20
C MET A 1 5.07 9.69 -11.56
N TYR A 2 3.87 9.34 -12.00
CA TYR A 2 2.61 9.89 -11.51
C TYR A 2 1.83 8.82 -10.75
N LYS A 3 1.08 9.25 -9.74
CA LYS A 3 0.04 8.49 -9.05
C LYS A 3 -1.30 8.89 -9.66
N ILE A 4 -2.01 7.94 -10.26
CA ILE A 4 -3.30 8.16 -10.89
C ILE A 4 -4.36 7.35 -10.15
N ARG A 5 -5.34 8.03 -9.56
CA ARG A 5 -6.44 7.43 -8.80
C ARG A 5 -7.66 7.23 -9.69
N ASN A 6 -8.66 6.50 -9.18
CA ASN A 6 -9.98 6.38 -9.79
C ASN A 6 -9.95 5.83 -11.23
N ILE A 7 -9.11 4.84 -11.50
CA ILE A 7 -9.14 4.07 -12.75
C ILE A 7 -10.21 3.00 -12.59
N ILE A 8 -11.34 3.19 -13.27
CA ILE A 8 -12.54 2.37 -13.08
C ILE A 8 -12.62 1.30 -14.18
N ILE A 9 -12.64 0.03 -13.78
CA ILE A 9 -12.70 -1.12 -14.69
C ILE A 9 -13.88 -2.02 -14.30
N PRO A 10 -14.84 -2.28 -15.20
CA PRO A 10 -15.90 -3.26 -14.95
C PRO A 10 -15.31 -4.65 -14.69
N ILE A 11 -15.80 -5.37 -13.67
CA ILE A 11 -15.25 -6.68 -13.29
C ILE A 11 -15.34 -7.73 -14.41
N ASN A 12 -16.35 -7.60 -15.28
CA ASN A 12 -16.64 -8.54 -16.35
C ASN A 12 -15.85 -8.26 -17.63
N LYS A 13 -14.96 -7.26 -17.62
CA LYS A 13 -14.13 -6.93 -18.77
C LYS A 13 -12.67 -7.07 -18.39
N GLN A 14 -11.95 -7.88 -19.17
CA GLN A 14 -10.50 -7.83 -19.19
C GLN A 14 -10.11 -6.62 -20.03
N ILE A 15 -9.67 -5.55 -19.36
CA ILE A 15 -9.23 -4.32 -20.01
C ILE A 15 -7.72 -4.19 -19.87
N ASP A 16 -7.07 -3.83 -20.97
CA ASP A 16 -5.67 -3.43 -20.99
C ASP A 16 -5.50 -2.12 -20.20
N LEU A 17 -4.68 -2.15 -19.14
CA LEU A 17 -4.47 -1.02 -18.24
C LEU A 17 -3.82 0.17 -18.94
N PHE A 18 -2.96 -0.06 -19.94
CA PHE A 18 -2.37 1.02 -20.73
C PHE A 18 -3.45 1.77 -21.50
N LYS A 19 -4.38 1.04 -22.12
CA LYS A 19 -5.54 1.64 -22.83
C LYS A 19 -6.48 2.37 -21.89
N ALA A 20 -6.77 1.78 -20.73
CA ALA A 20 -7.63 2.42 -19.73
C ALA A 20 -7.03 3.75 -19.22
N LEU A 21 -5.72 3.75 -18.97
CA LEU A 21 -4.99 4.93 -18.50
C LEU A 21 -4.89 6.00 -19.61
N SER A 22 -4.52 5.60 -20.82
CA SER A 22 -4.49 6.47 -22.01
C SER A 22 -5.84 7.15 -22.25
N TYR A 23 -6.94 6.39 -22.20
CA TYR A 23 -8.29 6.93 -22.34
C TYR A 23 -8.67 7.91 -21.21
N LYS A 24 -8.33 7.57 -19.96
CA LYS A 24 -8.65 8.44 -18.82
C LYS A 24 -7.90 9.78 -18.89
N LEU A 25 -6.61 9.74 -19.20
CA LEU A 25 -5.77 10.92 -19.21
C LEU A 25 -5.84 11.69 -20.54
N ASN A 26 -6.45 11.10 -21.57
CA ASN A 26 -6.46 11.60 -22.93
C ASN A 26 -5.04 11.82 -23.49
N ILE A 27 -4.19 10.80 -23.36
CA ILE A 27 -2.79 10.81 -23.79
C ILE A 27 -2.47 9.66 -24.73
N PRO A 28 -1.45 9.76 -25.61
CA PRO A 28 -1.02 8.66 -26.46
C PRO A 28 -0.57 7.44 -25.65
N LEU A 29 -0.86 6.23 -26.12
CA LEU A 29 -0.40 4.98 -25.50
C LEU A 29 1.12 4.94 -25.37
N ASP A 30 1.83 5.39 -26.41
CA ASP A 30 3.30 5.39 -26.47
C ASP A 30 3.95 6.35 -25.46
N SER A 31 3.16 7.23 -24.82
CA SER A 31 3.66 8.10 -23.76
C SER A 31 3.74 7.42 -22.39
N ILE A 32 3.19 6.20 -22.25
CA ILE A 32 3.17 5.44 -21.00
C ILE A 32 4.25 4.35 -21.10
N GLU A 33 5.37 4.53 -20.40
CA GLU A 33 6.50 3.59 -20.43
C GLU A 33 6.26 2.37 -19.56
N ASP A 34 5.69 2.57 -18.37
CA ASP A 34 5.47 1.52 -17.39
C ASP A 34 4.31 1.89 -16.44
N LEU A 35 3.68 0.87 -15.87
CA LEU A 35 2.65 1.04 -14.85
C LEU A 35 2.68 -0.08 -13.80
N GLU A 36 2.29 0.28 -12.59
CA GLU A 36 2.19 -0.59 -11.43
C GLU A 36 0.87 -0.32 -10.69
N ILE A 37 0.17 -1.37 -10.25
CA ILE A 37 -1.05 -1.24 -9.45
C ILE A 37 -0.67 -1.00 -7.99
N LEU A 38 -0.89 0.21 -7.49
CA LEU A 38 -0.68 0.56 -6.07
C LEU A 38 -1.84 0.12 -5.17
N ARG A 39 -3.07 0.16 -5.69
CA ARG A 39 -4.27 -0.23 -4.96
C ARG A 39 -5.29 -0.81 -5.92
N ASN A 40 -5.88 -1.92 -5.52
CA ASN A 40 -7.02 -2.52 -6.19
C ASN A 40 -8.17 -2.65 -5.19
N SER A 41 -9.29 -1.97 -5.44
CA SER A 41 -10.48 -2.06 -4.60
C SER A 41 -11.70 -2.43 -5.42
N LEU A 42 -12.50 -3.37 -4.93
CA LEU A 42 -13.78 -3.74 -5.52
C LEU A 42 -14.87 -2.81 -5.01
N ASP A 43 -15.46 -2.01 -5.89
CA ASP A 43 -16.68 -1.27 -5.63
C ASP A 43 -17.89 -2.17 -5.93
N ALA A 44 -18.53 -2.64 -4.86
CA ALA A 44 -19.69 -3.52 -4.89
C ALA A 44 -20.99 -2.84 -4.45
N ARG A 45 -21.02 -1.50 -4.36
CA ARG A 45 -22.19 -0.76 -3.84
C ARG A 45 -23.42 -0.88 -4.74
N THR A 46 -23.24 -1.24 -6.01
CA THR A 46 -24.33 -1.45 -6.96
C THR A 46 -24.41 -2.92 -7.35
N LYS A 47 -25.51 -3.58 -6.98
CA LYS A 47 -25.72 -5.04 -6.99
C LYS A 47 -25.34 -5.75 -8.30
N ASN A 48 -25.51 -5.09 -9.46
CA ASN A 48 -25.20 -5.66 -10.79
C ASN A 48 -24.09 -4.89 -11.55
N HIS A 49 -23.39 -3.95 -10.90
CA HIS A 49 -22.36 -3.14 -11.54
C HIS A 49 -21.10 -3.10 -10.69
N LEU A 50 -20.53 -4.28 -10.46
CA LEU A 50 -19.23 -4.43 -9.80
C LEU A 50 -18.12 -3.81 -10.65
N LYS A 51 -17.31 -2.96 -10.02
CA LYS A 51 -16.19 -2.27 -10.69
C LYS A 51 -14.96 -2.36 -9.81
N TYR A 52 -13.81 -2.60 -10.42
CA TYR A 52 -12.54 -2.29 -9.77
C TYR A 52 -12.30 -0.78 -9.83
N ASN A 53 -11.93 -0.19 -8.71
CA ASN A 53 -11.32 1.13 -8.61
C ASN A 53 -9.84 0.93 -8.29
N LEU A 54 -9.00 1.20 -9.30
CA LEU A 54 -7.56 1.08 -9.22
C LEU A 54 -6.89 2.43 -8.97
N THR A 55 -5.78 2.39 -8.24
CA THR A 55 -4.78 3.45 -8.22
C THR A 55 -3.52 2.91 -8.86
N LEU A 56 -3.00 3.62 -9.86
CA LEU A 56 -1.80 3.24 -10.61
C LEU A 56 -0.65 4.20 -10.27
N LYS A 57 0.56 3.64 -10.27
CA LYS A 57 1.81 4.38 -10.44
C LYS A 57 2.20 4.20 -11.88
N ALA A 58 2.42 5.29 -12.62
CA ALA A 58 2.78 5.21 -14.03
C ALA A 58 4.00 6.09 -14.33
N ASN A 59 4.88 5.59 -15.18
CA ASN A 59 5.92 6.38 -15.79
C ASN A 59 5.41 6.91 -17.14
N ILE A 60 5.36 8.24 -17.27
CA ILE A 60 4.73 8.92 -18.41
C ILE A 60 5.71 9.99 -18.91
N CYS A 61 6.05 9.95 -20.20
CA CYS A 61 7.10 10.79 -20.81
C CYS A 61 6.66 12.24 -21.07
N ILE A 62 5.35 12.50 -20.98
CA ILE A 62 4.78 13.83 -21.19
C ILE A 62 4.35 14.43 -19.86
N GLU A 63 4.37 15.76 -19.80
CA GLU A 63 3.93 16.48 -18.62
C GLU A 63 2.40 16.40 -18.47
N LEU A 64 1.95 15.92 -17.31
CA LEU A 64 0.53 15.91 -16.97
C LEU A 64 0.16 17.09 -16.09
N LYS A 65 -1.03 17.64 -16.34
CA LYS A 65 -1.66 18.58 -15.42
C LYS A 65 -2.04 17.85 -14.13
N LEU A 66 -1.61 18.39 -13.00
CA LEU A 66 -1.93 17.83 -11.69
C LEU A 66 -3.35 18.23 -11.26
N ASP A 67 -4.03 17.29 -10.60
CA ASP A 67 -5.36 17.47 -10.03
C ASP A 67 -5.61 16.49 -8.87
N ASN A 68 -6.87 16.25 -8.54
CA ASN A 68 -7.27 15.33 -7.46
C ASN A 68 -6.95 13.86 -7.77
N ASP A 69 -7.00 13.48 -9.04
CA ASP A 69 -6.76 12.12 -9.52
C ASP A 69 -5.30 11.92 -9.93
N VAL A 70 -4.64 12.95 -10.49
CA VAL A 70 -3.27 12.91 -10.99
C VAL A 70 -2.33 13.69 -10.08
N GLN A 71 -1.44 12.98 -9.40
CA GLN A 71 -0.47 13.56 -8.48
C GLN A 71 0.94 13.05 -8.82
N ILE A 72 1.98 13.80 -8.43
CA ILE A 72 3.34 13.26 -8.46
C ILE A 72 3.42 12.11 -7.47
N TYR A 73 3.90 10.95 -7.91
CA TYR A 73 4.10 9.82 -7.01
C TYR A 73 5.30 10.09 -6.09
N LYS A 74 5.09 9.94 -4.79
CA LYS A 74 6.15 9.95 -3.77
C LYS A 74 6.14 8.59 -3.09
N GLU A 75 7.28 7.91 -3.14
CA GLU A 75 7.46 6.64 -2.44
C GLU A 75 7.25 6.91 -0.93
N PRO A 76 6.35 6.16 -0.27
CA PRO A 76 6.17 6.33 1.17
C PRO A 76 7.45 5.93 1.88
N GLN A 77 8.07 6.87 2.57
CA GLN A 77 9.20 6.56 3.44
C GLN A 77 8.68 6.20 4.83
N PRO A 78 9.06 5.05 5.40
CA PRO A 78 8.78 4.76 6.79
C PRO A 78 9.46 5.84 7.65
N HIS A 79 8.69 6.50 8.50
CA HIS A 79 9.21 7.51 9.41
C HIS A 79 9.93 6.80 10.56
N LEU A 80 11.24 6.58 10.38
CA LEU A 80 12.12 6.05 11.41
C LEU A 80 12.69 7.25 12.20
N GLU A 81 11.99 7.70 13.24
CA GLU A 81 12.57 8.68 14.15
C GLU A 81 13.84 8.14 14.82
N THR A 82 14.79 9.04 15.02
CA THR A 82 16.15 8.73 15.44
C THR A 82 16.23 8.21 16.88
N LYS A 83 17.24 7.38 17.09
CA LYS A 83 17.60 6.68 18.33
C LYS A 83 17.41 7.58 19.57
N HIS A 84 16.47 7.21 20.43
CA HIS A 84 16.34 7.81 21.75
C HIS A 84 17.57 7.42 22.60
N LYS A 85 17.99 8.29 23.52
CA LYS A 85 18.84 7.85 24.64
C LYS A 85 17.97 7.00 25.55
N ILE A 86 18.13 5.70 25.43
CA ILE A 86 17.33 4.72 26.17
C ILE A 86 18.07 4.37 27.46
N SER A 87 17.44 4.63 28.61
CA SER A 87 17.97 4.25 29.93
C SER A 87 17.74 2.77 30.24
N ASP A 88 16.60 2.23 29.83
CA ASP A 88 16.28 0.81 29.89
C ASP A 88 15.74 0.35 28.52
N PRO A 89 16.48 -0.51 27.79
CA PRO A 89 16.08 -0.92 26.45
C PRO A 89 15.03 -2.03 26.44
N HIS A 90 14.52 -2.50 27.58
CA HIS A 90 13.71 -3.73 27.62
C HIS A 90 12.22 -3.53 27.96
N PRO A 91 11.39 -3.02 27.02
CA PRO A 91 9.95 -2.93 27.25
C PRO A 91 9.29 -4.31 27.21
N PHE A 92 8.26 -4.50 28.03
CA PHE A 92 7.42 -5.69 28.02
C PHE A 92 6.17 -5.46 27.15
N ILE A 93 5.88 -6.40 26.25
CA ILE A 93 4.71 -6.40 25.38
C ILE A 93 3.87 -7.62 25.70
N ILE A 94 2.60 -7.40 26.06
CA ILE A 94 1.65 -8.48 26.37
C ILE A 94 0.72 -8.68 25.17
N GLY A 95 0.87 -9.82 24.51
CA GLY A 95 0.18 -10.26 23.30
C GLY A 95 1.10 -10.25 22.07
N ALA A 96 1.19 -11.39 21.37
CA ALA A 96 1.86 -11.57 20.09
C ALA A 96 0.87 -11.58 18.90
N GLY A 97 -0.25 -10.88 19.04
CA GLY A 97 -1.13 -10.54 17.91
C GLY A 97 -0.51 -9.45 17.02
N PRO A 98 -1.18 -9.04 15.93
CA PRO A 98 -0.66 -8.04 15.00
C PRO A 98 -0.20 -6.76 15.71
N ALA A 99 -1.02 -6.22 16.62
CA ALA A 99 -0.66 -4.99 17.35
C ALA A 99 0.63 -5.13 18.17
N GLY A 100 0.80 -6.24 18.90
CA GLY A 100 2.00 -6.47 19.72
C GLY A 100 3.25 -6.73 18.89
N LEU A 101 3.11 -7.47 17.77
CA LEU A 101 4.21 -7.69 16.84
C LEU A 101 4.66 -6.40 16.14
N PHE A 102 3.72 -5.56 15.68
CA PHE A 102 4.07 -4.25 15.10
C PHE A 102 4.70 -3.30 16.13
N ALA A 103 4.24 -3.33 17.39
CA ALA A 103 4.86 -2.58 18.48
C ALA A 103 6.30 -3.06 18.73
N ALA A 104 6.52 -4.37 18.80
CA ALA A 104 7.85 -4.96 18.98
C ALA A 104 8.80 -4.59 17.84
N LEU A 105 8.35 -4.71 16.59
CA LEU A 105 9.12 -4.32 15.40
C LEU A 105 9.50 -2.83 15.47
N SER A 106 8.53 -1.96 15.73
CA SER A 106 8.74 -0.51 15.82
C SER A 106 9.70 -0.10 16.94
N LEU A 107 9.72 -0.85 18.04
CA LEU A 107 10.63 -0.64 19.17
C LEU A 107 12.03 -1.17 18.84
N ALA A 108 12.13 -2.36 18.23
CA ALA A 108 13.39 -2.94 17.79
C ALA A 108 14.12 -2.05 16.76
N GLU A 109 13.38 -1.50 15.77
CA GLU A 109 13.93 -0.55 14.79
C GLU A 109 14.48 0.74 15.43
N LYS A 110 13.96 1.11 16.62
CA LYS A 110 14.43 2.27 17.40
C LYS A 110 15.55 1.94 18.39
N GLY A 111 15.99 0.68 18.45
CA GLY A 111 17.10 0.22 19.30
C GLY A 111 16.69 -0.33 20.66
N PHE A 112 15.40 -0.58 20.90
CA PHE A 112 14.94 -1.32 22.08
C PHE A 112 15.09 -2.84 21.86
N GLN A 113 15.06 -3.59 22.95
CA GLN A 113 15.12 -5.04 23.05
C GLN A 113 13.84 -5.55 23.75
N PRO A 114 12.67 -5.51 23.08
CA PRO A 114 11.39 -5.86 23.69
C PRO A 114 11.30 -7.35 24.03
N TYR A 115 10.66 -7.65 25.16
CA TYR A 115 10.21 -8.99 25.50
C TYR A 115 8.72 -9.10 25.20
N ILE A 116 8.32 -10.12 24.44
CA ILE A 116 6.93 -10.37 24.05
C ILE A 116 6.43 -11.59 24.81
N PHE A 117 5.26 -11.47 25.44
CA PHE A 117 4.57 -12.57 26.09
C PHE A 117 3.23 -12.81 25.40
N ASP A 118 2.93 -14.04 25.01
CA ASP A 118 1.59 -14.44 24.58
C ASP A 118 1.13 -15.64 25.41
N ARG A 119 -0.18 -15.77 25.58
CA ARG A 119 -0.76 -16.86 26.38
C ARG A 119 -0.96 -18.15 25.59
N GLY A 120 -1.05 -18.06 24.26
CA GLY A 120 -1.31 -19.22 23.43
C GLY A 120 -0.03 -19.81 22.86
N ASP A 121 -0.13 -21.04 22.36
CA ASP A 121 1.01 -21.79 21.86
C ASP A 121 1.63 -21.17 20.60
N CYS A 122 2.83 -21.63 20.25
CA CYS A 122 3.47 -21.34 18.96
C CYS A 122 2.54 -21.73 17.80
N LEU A 123 2.60 -20.98 16.69
CA LEU A 123 1.68 -21.16 15.56
C LEU A 123 1.77 -22.59 15.01
N GLU A 124 2.98 -23.15 14.99
CA GLU A 124 3.30 -24.50 14.54
C GLU A 124 2.60 -25.59 15.36
N ASP A 125 2.26 -25.30 16.62
CA ASP A 125 1.57 -26.23 17.52
C ASP A 125 0.06 -25.98 17.57
N ARG A 126 -0.44 -24.82 17.14
CA ARG A 126 -1.88 -24.50 17.08
C ARG A 126 -2.62 -25.15 15.91
N THR A 127 -1.91 -25.50 14.84
CA THR A 127 -2.50 -26.05 13.61
C THR A 127 -2.36 -27.57 13.47
N LYS A 128 -1.84 -28.25 14.50
CA LYS A 128 -1.93 -29.72 14.63
C LYS A 128 -3.29 -30.10 15.23
#